data_AF-A0A139MYS6-F1
#
_entry.id   AF-A0A139MYS6-F1
#
_cell.length_a   1.000
_cell.length_b   1.000
_cell.length_c   1.000
_cell.angle_alpha   90.00
_cell.angle_beta   90.00
_cell.angle_gamma   90.00
#
_symmetry.space_group_name_H-M   'P 1'
#
loop_
_entity.id
_entity.type
_entity.pdbx_description
1 polymer ?
#
loop_
_entity_poly.entity_id
_entity_poly.type
_entity_poly.pdbx_seq_one_letter_code
_entity_poly.pdbx_strand_id
1 'polypeptide(L)'
;MENNSLDFRLINNLLLPSINYVSKKDLKKRDFLSILYGILFLIFTYILVVVVYQQIKPFILQQAVAFANLYFLIDALFSGKSEFLQYVPSTQSAHSLISSSKIILDELVLLFKMLFPMIISLVTISIFKKQNFGSKVIIVILTILTYTLIFEVYFQVILIIVLFSILTIFHPIGDDKYYTVVQYLNYFEEILYNWWGGRTKNKKSGKKIIFLIILSITMSYCLFKLFPVLGVGFPLLLTLLVSIIIWVYTGSVSKEIKLLKKIFIYSIFFGFTLIGNLEIGSDVLKVPVLFITLFFALDRIIALSKEMKEIIIEKSILYYYEYENIEKLLLIKELINIEILHEVDVSELELAKQITIRIKLGLYQEVLKLSNIYIKREFKNYRHFVEGNIFLLTFDETTLDDAVSLESLKESLFDILKLEEQNILLPELYEIYAKVLFKLEQFDDAIVYFEENIMYISEESRLMYIKACEQVGNIKQAEYIRRNY
;
A
#
# COMPACT_ATOMS: atom_id res chain seq x y z
N MET A 1 7.30 -26.51 -0.13
CA MET A 1 6.98 -25.08 -0.19
C MET A 1 6.08 -24.74 0.99
N GLU A 2 6.66 -24.27 2.09
CA GLU A 2 5.90 -23.69 3.21
C GLU A 2 6.74 -22.52 3.73
N ASN A 3 6.45 -21.31 3.27
CA ASN A 3 6.89 -20.09 3.91
C ASN A 3 5.66 -19.23 4.19
N ASN A 4 5.00 -19.58 5.30
CA ASN A 4 3.80 -18.95 5.83
C ASN A 4 4.14 -17.73 6.72
N SER A 5 4.76 -16.69 6.14
CA SER A 5 4.70 -15.36 6.75
C SER A 5 4.08 -14.40 5.76
N LEU A 6 2.84 -13.97 6.04
CA LEU A 6 2.06 -12.92 5.36
C LEU A 6 2.91 -11.88 4.58
N ASP A 7 3.32 -12.24 3.36
CA ASP A 7 3.86 -11.36 2.33
C ASP A 7 2.70 -10.68 1.60
N PHE A 8 1.91 -9.91 2.36
CA PHE A 8 0.69 -9.31 1.84
C PHE A 8 1.01 -7.96 1.17
N ARG A 9 1.40 -8.02 -0.10
CA ARG A 9 1.39 -6.86 -1.01
C ARG A 9 0.00 -6.74 -1.65
N LEU A 10 -0.84 -5.86 -1.09
CA LEU A 10 -2.25 -5.75 -1.48
C LEU A 10 -2.41 -5.27 -2.92
N ILE A 11 -1.59 -4.31 -3.35
CA ILE A 11 -1.70 -3.76 -4.71
C ILE A 11 -1.05 -4.72 -5.69
N ASN A 12 0.17 -5.16 -5.41
CA ASN A 12 0.93 -6.02 -6.30
C ASN A 12 0.32 -7.41 -6.50
N ASN A 13 -0.15 -8.06 -5.43
CA ASN A 13 -0.54 -9.47 -5.49
C ASN A 13 -2.05 -9.67 -5.73
N LEU A 14 -2.87 -8.64 -5.47
CA LEU A 14 -4.33 -8.76 -5.56
C LEU A 14 -4.94 -7.74 -6.52
N LEU A 15 -4.73 -6.45 -6.28
CA LEU A 15 -5.50 -5.42 -6.97
C LEU A 15 -5.07 -5.27 -8.44
N LEU A 16 -3.79 -5.04 -8.70
CA LEU A 16 -3.25 -4.78 -10.03
C LEU A 16 -3.34 -5.99 -10.98
N PRO A 17 -3.01 -7.22 -10.55
CA PRO A 17 -3.21 -8.42 -11.36
C PRO A 17 -4.68 -8.64 -11.67
N SER A 18 -5.58 -8.42 -10.70
CA SER A 18 -7.01 -8.60 -10.93
C SER A 18 -7.56 -7.59 -11.94
N ILE A 19 -7.13 -6.33 -11.92
CA ILE A 19 -7.55 -5.33 -12.91
C ILE A 19 -7.04 -5.75 -14.30
N ASN A 20 -5.76 -6.09 -14.43
CA ASN A 20 -5.15 -6.46 -15.71
C ASN A 20 -5.78 -7.73 -16.29
N TYR A 21 -5.97 -8.75 -15.46
CA TYR A 21 -6.59 -10.01 -15.86
C TYR A 21 -8.02 -9.81 -16.37
N VAL A 22 -8.85 -9.12 -15.58
CA VAL A 22 -10.28 -8.96 -15.87
C VAL A 22 -10.53 -8.01 -17.05
N SER A 23 -9.65 -7.03 -17.25
CA SER A 23 -9.77 -6.05 -18.34
C SER A 23 -9.25 -6.57 -19.68
N LYS A 24 -8.43 -7.64 -19.73
CA LYS A 24 -7.84 -8.18 -20.96
C LYS A 24 -7.14 -7.10 -21.82
N LYS A 25 -6.41 -6.18 -21.18
CA LYS A 25 -5.72 -5.03 -21.81
C LYS A 25 -6.64 -3.96 -22.43
N ASP A 26 -7.95 -3.99 -22.16
CA ASP A 26 -8.89 -2.94 -22.56
C ASP A 26 -8.75 -1.73 -21.61
N LEU A 27 -8.23 -0.62 -22.15
CA LEU A 27 -7.95 0.62 -21.41
C LEU A 27 -9.20 1.18 -20.71
N LYS A 28 -10.37 1.11 -21.36
CA LYS A 28 -11.62 1.63 -20.77
C LYS A 28 -12.04 0.81 -19.56
N LYS A 29 -11.86 -0.51 -19.63
CA LYS A 29 -12.17 -1.41 -18.52
C LYS A 29 -11.20 -1.22 -17.35
N ARG A 30 -9.91 -1.02 -17.62
CA ARG A 30 -8.90 -0.72 -16.59
C ARG A 30 -9.21 0.56 -15.84
N ASP A 31 -9.47 1.64 -16.58
CA ASP A 31 -9.81 2.92 -15.98
C ASP A 31 -11.11 2.85 -15.18
N PHE A 32 -12.14 2.19 -15.71
CA PHE A 32 -13.42 2.04 -15.02
C PHE A 32 -13.29 1.26 -13.69
N LEU A 33 -12.58 0.12 -13.69
CA LEU A 33 -12.30 -0.63 -12.46
C LEU A 33 -11.47 0.20 -11.48
N SER A 34 -10.46 0.93 -11.96
CA SER A 34 -9.60 1.78 -11.13
C SER A 34 -10.41 2.89 -10.44
N ILE A 35 -11.37 3.51 -11.15
CA ILE A 35 -12.31 4.48 -10.58
C ILE A 35 -13.18 3.83 -9.50
N LEU A 36 -13.77 2.66 -9.78
CA LEU A 36 -14.61 1.96 -8.80
C LEU A 36 -13.85 1.60 -7.52
N TYR A 37 -12.62 1.11 -7.65
CA TYR A 37 -11.76 0.85 -6.49
C TYR A 37 -11.38 2.13 -5.75
N GLY A 38 -11.12 3.22 -6.47
CA GLY A 38 -10.88 4.54 -5.87
C GLY A 38 -12.08 5.04 -5.05
N ILE A 39 -13.30 4.90 -5.58
CA ILE A 39 -14.55 5.23 -4.88
C ILE A 39 -14.68 4.38 -3.61
N LEU A 40 -14.54 3.05 -3.74
CA LEU A 40 -14.61 2.13 -2.59
C LEU A 40 -13.57 2.48 -1.52
N PHE A 41 -12.33 2.77 -1.93
CA PHE A 41 -11.25 3.15 -1.03
C PHE A 41 -11.55 4.45 -0.27
N LEU A 42 -12.08 5.48 -0.94
CA LEU A 42 -12.45 6.73 -0.28
C LEU A 42 -13.61 6.55 0.71
N ILE A 43 -14.62 5.77 0.35
CA ILE A 43 -15.75 5.45 1.25
C ILE A 43 -15.24 4.71 2.48
N PHE A 44 -14.41 3.68 2.28
CA PHE A 44 -13.81 2.92 3.37
C PHE A 44 -12.95 3.82 4.28
N THR A 45 -12.15 4.71 3.69
CA THR A 45 -11.30 5.65 4.43
C THR A 45 -12.15 6.62 5.26
N TYR A 46 -13.24 7.16 4.70
CA TYR A 46 -14.17 8.02 5.43
C TYR A 46 -14.80 7.28 6.62
N ILE A 47 -15.32 6.07 6.40
CA ILE A 47 -15.91 5.24 7.46
C ILE A 47 -14.85 4.94 8.53
N LEU A 48 -13.63 4.59 8.13
CA LEU A 48 -12.54 4.34 9.06
C LEU A 48 -12.23 5.56 9.92
N VAL A 49 -12.16 6.75 9.34
CA VAL A 49 -11.95 7.99 10.09
C VAL A 49 -13.09 8.25 11.08
N VAL A 50 -14.35 8.04 10.68
CA VAL A 50 -15.52 8.23 11.55
C VAL A 50 -15.54 7.21 12.70
N VAL A 51 -15.34 5.92 12.40
CA VAL A 51 -15.28 4.82 13.37
C VAL A 51 -14.14 5.05 14.36
N VAL A 52 -12.94 5.36 13.87
CA VAL A 52 -11.77 5.67 14.69
C VAL A 52 -12.01 6.91 15.55
N TYR A 53 -12.66 7.96 15.03
CA TYR A 53 -13.01 9.13 15.83
C TYR A 53 -13.99 8.78 16.94
N GLN A 54 -15.06 8.04 16.64
CA GLN A 54 -16.04 7.61 17.64
C GLN A 54 -15.41 6.76 18.74
N GLN A 55 -14.46 5.90 18.39
CA GLN A 55 -13.69 5.11 19.34
C GLN A 55 -12.74 5.96 20.16
N ILE A 56 -11.99 6.87 19.55
CA ILE A 56 -10.99 7.66 20.25
C ILE A 56 -11.65 8.75 21.12
N LYS A 57 -12.83 9.27 20.77
CA LYS A 57 -13.54 10.34 21.49
C LYS A 57 -13.70 10.08 23.00
N PRO A 58 -14.23 8.94 23.47
CA PRO A 58 -14.32 8.65 24.91
C PRO A 58 -12.92 8.55 25.56
N PHE A 59 -11.94 7.96 24.88
CA PHE A 59 -10.56 7.91 25.39
C PHE A 59 -9.94 9.31 25.51
N ILE A 60 -10.09 10.19 24.51
CA ILE A 60 -9.63 11.59 24.57
C ILE A 60 -10.29 12.30 25.73
N LEU A 61 -11.61 12.17 25.89
CA LEU A 61 -12.35 12.84 26.95
C LEU A 61 -11.88 12.37 28.35
N GLN A 62 -11.73 11.06 28.53
CA GLN A 62 -11.25 10.49 29.78
C GLN A 62 -9.81 10.93 30.11
N GLN A 63 -8.93 10.93 29.11
CA GLN A 63 -7.55 11.39 29.28
C GLN A 63 -7.47 12.90 29.53
N ALA A 64 -8.30 13.71 28.86
CA ALA A 64 -8.39 15.15 29.10
C ALA A 64 -8.85 15.46 30.52
N VAL A 65 -9.84 14.73 31.05
CA VAL A 65 -10.29 14.83 32.44
C VAL A 65 -9.17 14.43 33.41
N ALA A 66 -8.50 13.32 33.16
CA ALA A 66 -7.37 12.87 33.98
C ALA A 66 -6.23 13.90 33.99
N PHE A 67 -5.92 14.49 32.83
CA PHE A 67 -4.89 15.51 32.69
C PHE A 67 -5.28 16.82 33.39
N ALA A 68 -6.53 17.24 33.29
CA ALA A 68 -7.05 18.40 34.01
C ALA A 68 -6.98 18.19 35.54
N ASN A 69 -7.34 17.00 36.02
CA ASN A 69 -7.24 16.66 37.45
C ASN A 69 -5.79 16.58 37.93
N LEU A 70 -4.90 15.99 37.15
CA LEU A 70 -3.47 15.97 37.43
C LEU A 70 -2.88 17.39 37.45
N TYR A 71 -3.35 18.26 36.57
CA TYR A 71 -3.00 19.68 36.59
C TYR A 71 -3.46 20.37 37.88
N PHE A 72 -4.73 20.24 38.27
CA PHE A 72 -5.24 20.86 39.51
C PHE A 72 -4.51 20.36 40.76
N LEU A 73 -4.12 19.09 40.76
CA LEU A 73 -3.30 18.51 41.82
C LEU A 73 -1.89 19.12 41.85
N ILE A 74 -1.24 19.26 40.70
CA ILE A 74 0.07 19.91 40.59
C ILE A 74 0.00 21.39 41.01
N ASP A 75 -1.02 22.13 40.57
CA ASP A 75 -1.22 23.54 40.95
C ASP A 75 -1.42 23.71 42.46
N ALA A 76 -2.20 22.84 43.09
CA ALA A 76 -2.43 22.85 44.53
C ALA A 76 -1.16 22.53 45.32
N LEU A 77 -0.37 21.55 44.88
CA LEU A 77 0.94 21.21 45.47
C LEU A 77 1.92 22.40 45.40
N PHE A 78 2.03 23.07 44.24
CA PHE A 78 2.94 24.21 44.07
C PHE A 78 2.43 25.50 44.72
N SER A 79 1.11 25.66 44.87
CA SER A 79 0.48 26.82 45.50
C SER A 79 0.26 26.66 47.02
N GLY A 80 0.57 25.50 47.60
CA GLY A 80 0.38 25.21 49.02
C GLY A 80 -1.09 25.11 49.45
N LYS A 81 -2.01 24.81 48.53
CA LYS A 81 -3.46 24.68 48.82
C LYS A 81 -3.75 23.26 49.34
N SER A 82 -4.50 23.13 50.44
CA SER A 82 -4.89 21.84 51.03
C SER A 82 -6.00 21.13 50.27
N GLU A 83 -6.74 21.85 49.43
CA GLU A 83 -7.87 21.34 48.65
C GLU A 83 -7.76 21.83 47.19
N PHE A 84 -8.19 20.98 46.24
CA PHE A 84 -8.24 21.31 44.83
C PHE A 84 -9.56 20.87 44.20
N LEU A 85 -10.05 21.67 43.25
CA LEU A 85 -11.26 21.35 42.51
C LEU A 85 -10.98 20.18 41.56
N GLN A 86 -11.71 19.08 41.75
CA GLN A 86 -11.73 17.99 40.79
C GLN A 86 -12.64 18.34 39.63
N TYR A 87 -12.10 18.31 38.41
CA TYR A 87 -12.88 18.42 37.19
C TYR A 87 -13.69 17.14 37.00
N VAL A 88 -15.01 17.26 37.12
CA VAL A 88 -16.00 16.22 36.79
C VAL A 88 -16.85 16.77 35.63
N PRO A 89 -16.82 16.16 34.44
CA PRO A 89 -17.60 16.63 33.31
C PRO A 89 -19.10 16.49 33.60
N SER A 90 -19.90 17.49 33.24
CA SER A 90 -21.37 17.53 33.45
C SER A 90 -22.15 16.40 32.75
N THR A 91 -21.50 15.66 31.86
CA THR A 91 -22.06 14.49 31.16
C THR A 91 -21.93 13.18 31.96
N GLN A 92 -21.20 13.16 33.08
CA GLN A 92 -21.17 12.04 34.02
C GLN A 92 -22.26 12.22 35.07
N SER A 93 -23.51 11.90 34.72
CA SER A 93 -24.49 11.60 35.75
C SER A 93 -24.02 10.35 36.52
N ALA A 94 -24.25 10.36 37.85
CA ALA A 94 -23.82 9.35 38.83
C ALA A 94 -24.31 7.90 38.55
N HIS A 95 -24.95 7.65 37.40
CA HIS A 95 -25.49 6.36 36.99
C HIS A 95 -24.84 5.73 35.76
N SER A 96 -23.78 6.30 35.19
CA SER A 96 -23.10 5.70 34.02
C SER A 96 -21.66 5.28 34.32
N LEU A 97 -21.50 4.44 35.34
CA LEU A 97 -20.53 3.34 35.26
C LEU A 97 -21.05 2.35 34.19
N ILE A 98 -21.18 2.81 32.95
CA ILE A 98 -21.21 1.89 31.82
C ILE A 98 -19.88 1.17 31.93
N SER A 99 -19.92 -0.10 32.30
CA SER A 99 -18.71 -0.89 32.52
C SER A 99 -17.83 -0.69 31.28
N SER A 100 -16.56 -0.39 31.48
CA SER A 100 -15.58 -0.24 30.40
C SER A 100 -15.65 -1.42 29.41
N SER A 101 -16.03 -2.61 29.88
CA SER A 101 -16.33 -3.78 29.08
C SER A 101 -17.45 -3.60 28.04
N LYS A 102 -18.52 -2.85 28.33
CA LYS A 102 -19.64 -2.61 27.40
C LYS A 102 -19.24 -1.64 26.30
N ILE A 103 -18.49 -0.60 26.64
CA ILE A 103 -17.89 0.35 25.67
C ILE A 103 -16.94 -0.42 24.73
N ILE A 104 -16.03 -1.23 25.27
CA ILE A 104 -15.10 -2.03 24.48
C ILE A 104 -15.84 -3.01 23.55
N LEU A 105 -16.93 -3.64 24.01
CA LEU A 105 -17.69 -4.60 23.21
C LEU A 105 -18.46 -3.91 22.07
N ASP A 106 -19.13 -2.79 22.34
CA ASP A 106 -19.82 -2.00 21.31
C ASP A 106 -18.82 -1.43 20.27
N GLU A 107 -17.63 -1.02 20.71
CA GLU A 107 -16.54 -0.54 19.84
C GLU A 107 -15.95 -1.65 18.96
N LEU A 108 -15.76 -2.86 19.52
CA LEU A 108 -15.32 -4.03 18.76
C LEU A 108 -16.36 -4.46 17.71
N VAL A 109 -17.65 -4.38 18.04
CA VAL A 109 -18.74 -4.64 17.10
C VAL A 109 -18.70 -3.64 15.95
N LEU A 110 -18.42 -2.36 16.21
CA LEU A 110 -18.31 -1.32 15.19
C LEU A 110 -17.12 -1.59 14.23
N LEU A 111 -15.96 -1.97 14.78
CA LEU A 111 -14.78 -2.39 14.00
C LEU A 111 -15.09 -3.61 13.14
N PHE A 112 -15.78 -4.60 13.70
CA PHE A 112 -16.17 -5.80 12.97
C PHE A 112 -17.13 -5.46 11.82
N LYS A 113 -18.16 -4.65 12.07
CA LYS A 113 -19.09 -4.16 11.03
C LYS A 113 -18.37 -3.42 9.90
N MET A 114 -17.30 -2.69 10.21
CA MET A 114 -16.49 -1.98 9.21
C MET A 114 -15.64 -2.94 8.36
N LEU A 115 -15.00 -3.93 8.97
CA LEU A 115 -14.08 -4.84 8.26
C LEU A 115 -14.83 -5.94 7.51
N PHE A 116 -15.99 -6.37 8.01
CA PHE A 116 -16.73 -7.53 7.50
C PHE A 116 -17.09 -7.45 6.01
N PRO A 117 -17.64 -6.35 5.46
CA PRO A 117 -17.91 -6.25 4.02
C PRO A 117 -16.65 -6.32 3.16
N MET A 118 -15.53 -5.72 3.62
CA MET A 118 -14.24 -5.81 2.92
C MET A 118 -13.71 -7.24 2.92
N ILE A 119 -13.76 -7.92 4.07
CA ILE A 119 -13.30 -9.30 4.20
C ILE A 119 -14.14 -10.21 3.30
N ILE A 120 -15.46 -10.05 3.26
CA ILE A 120 -16.32 -10.82 2.35
C ILE A 120 -15.97 -10.52 0.89
N SER A 121 -15.76 -9.26 0.54
CA SER A 121 -15.36 -8.87 -0.82
C SER A 121 -14.02 -9.49 -1.21
N LEU A 122 -13.03 -9.46 -0.30
CA LEU A 122 -11.73 -10.09 -0.50
C LEU A 122 -11.83 -11.61 -0.58
N VAL A 123 -12.58 -12.25 0.31
CA VAL A 123 -12.80 -13.70 0.33
C VAL A 123 -13.56 -14.14 -0.93
N THR A 124 -14.55 -13.39 -1.40
CA THR A 124 -15.22 -13.67 -2.68
C THR A 124 -14.27 -13.48 -3.86
N ILE A 125 -13.40 -12.47 -3.84
CA ILE A 125 -12.33 -12.32 -4.83
C ILE A 125 -11.33 -13.49 -4.79
N SER A 126 -10.99 -13.98 -3.60
CA SER A 126 -10.03 -15.08 -3.42
C SER A 126 -10.62 -16.47 -3.69
N ILE A 127 -11.90 -16.71 -3.39
CA ILE A 127 -12.59 -17.98 -3.70
C ILE A 127 -12.91 -18.02 -5.19
N PHE A 128 -13.42 -16.93 -5.74
CA PHE A 128 -13.61 -16.76 -7.16
C PHE A 128 -12.41 -16.00 -7.72
N LYS A 129 -11.20 -16.61 -7.66
CA LYS A 129 -9.96 -16.04 -8.24
C LYS A 129 -10.12 -15.60 -9.71
N LYS A 130 -11.22 -16.00 -10.36
CA LYS A 130 -11.45 -16.07 -11.80
C LYS A 130 -12.83 -15.50 -12.12
N GLN A 131 -12.97 -14.17 -12.02
CA GLN A 131 -14.21 -13.44 -12.25
C GLN A 131 -14.17 -12.75 -13.62
N ASN A 132 -15.30 -12.77 -14.34
CA ASN A 132 -15.50 -11.92 -15.50
C ASN A 132 -15.59 -10.44 -15.09
N PHE A 133 -15.35 -9.53 -16.04
CA PHE A 133 -15.45 -8.09 -15.79
C PHE A 133 -16.77 -7.67 -15.15
N GLY A 134 -17.89 -8.18 -15.66
CA GLY A 134 -19.21 -7.90 -15.10
C GLY A 134 -19.34 -8.34 -13.64
N SER A 135 -18.89 -9.54 -13.27
CA SER A 135 -19.02 -10.01 -11.89
C SER A 135 -18.14 -9.25 -10.93
N LYS A 136 -16.93 -8.85 -11.34
CA LYS A 136 -16.03 -8.01 -10.53
C LYS A 136 -16.65 -6.65 -10.25
N VAL A 137 -17.20 -6.01 -11.27
CA VAL A 137 -17.91 -4.72 -11.15
C VAL A 137 -19.11 -4.86 -10.21
N ILE A 138 -19.92 -5.91 -10.37
CA ILE A 138 -21.08 -6.16 -9.50
C ILE A 138 -20.66 -6.32 -8.03
N ILE A 139 -19.61 -7.09 -7.75
CA ILE A 139 -19.11 -7.30 -6.37
C ILE A 139 -18.65 -5.99 -5.75
N VAL A 140 -17.90 -5.16 -6.49
CA VAL A 140 -17.45 -3.86 -5.98
C VAL A 140 -18.64 -2.94 -5.70
N ILE A 141 -19.63 -2.87 -6.61
CA ILE A 141 -20.85 -2.07 -6.41
C ILE A 141 -21.66 -2.58 -5.21
N LEU A 142 -21.84 -3.89 -5.07
CA LEU A 142 -22.53 -4.48 -3.92
C LEU A 142 -21.79 -4.19 -2.61
N THR A 143 -20.45 -4.17 -2.62
CA THR A 143 -19.64 -3.82 -1.45
C THR A 143 -19.86 -2.36 -1.07
N ILE A 144 -19.86 -1.44 -2.06
CA ILE A 144 -20.18 -0.02 -1.86
C ILE A 144 -21.58 0.17 -1.28
N LEU A 145 -22.59 -0.50 -1.86
CA LEU A 145 -23.98 -0.44 -1.38
C LEU A 145 -24.10 -0.96 0.05
N THR A 146 -23.44 -2.08 0.36
CA THR A 146 -23.41 -2.65 1.72
C THR A 146 -22.84 -1.65 2.73
N TYR A 147 -21.71 -1.01 2.41
CA TYR A 147 -21.15 0.05 3.26
C TYR A 147 -22.09 1.23 3.44
N THR A 148 -22.73 1.65 2.36
CA THR A 148 -23.68 2.78 2.37
C THR A 148 -24.87 2.50 3.30
N LEU A 149 -25.40 1.28 3.29
CA LEU A 149 -26.53 0.88 4.13
C LEU A 149 -26.15 0.69 5.60
N ILE A 150 -25.01 0.06 5.89
CA ILE A 150 -24.59 -0.21 7.28
C ILE A 150 -24.23 1.07 8.03
N PHE A 151 -23.58 2.02 7.35
CA PHE A 151 -23.05 3.25 7.97
C PHE A 151 -23.87 4.50 7.62
N GLU A 152 -24.96 4.36 6.87
CA GLU A 152 -25.88 5.44 6.48
C GLU A 152 -25.18 6.64 5.78
N VAL A 153 -24.09 6.38 5.04
CA VAL A 153 -23.22 7.40 4.43
C VAL A 153 -23.70 7.88 3.04
N TYR A 154 -25.01 7.96 2.83
CA TYR A 154 -25.62 8.21 1.51
C TYR A 154 -25.11 9.49 0.84
N PHE A 155 -25.04 10.59 1.59
CA PHE A 155 -24.62 11.89 1.07
C PHE A 155 -23.15 11.88 0.64
N GLN A 156 -22.27 11.27 1.45
CA GLN A 156 -20.84 11.19 1.19
C GLN A 156 -20.55 10.34 -0.05
N VAL A 157 -21.29 9.24 -0.23
CA VAL A 157 -21.18 8.39 -1.41
C VAL A 157 -21.58 9.15 -2.67
N ILE A 158 -22.71 9.86 -2.64
CA ILE A 158 -23.16 10.71 -3.76
C ILE A 158 -22.10 11.77 -4.09
N LEU A 159 -21.55 12.45 -3.07
CA LEU A 159 -20.51 13.46 -3.26
C LEU A 159 -19.27 12.88 -3.95
N ILE A 160 -18.79 11.71 -3.49
CA ILE A 160 -17.63 11.03 -4.10
C ILE A 160 -17.92 10.67 -5.56
N ILE A 161 -19.11 10.14 -5.86
CA ILE A 161 -19.52 9.82 -7.23
C ILE A 161 -19.53 11.09 -8.11
N VAL A 162 -20.07 12.20 -7.60
CA VAL A 162 -20.09 13.48 -8.34
C VAL A 162 -18.66 13.98 -8.60
N LEU A 163 -17.77 13.90 -7.62
CA LEU A 163 -16.36 14.29 -7.78
C LEU A 163 -15.66 13.46 -8.86
N PHE A 164 -15.81 12.14 -8.84
CA PHE A 164 -15.29 11.29 -9.91
C PHE A 164 -15.93 11.59 -11.27
N SER A 165 -17.24 11.89 -11.30
CA SER A 165 -17.92 12.29 -12.53
C SER A 165 -17.33 13.58 -13.11
N ILE A 166 -17.01 14.57 -12.27
CA ILE A 166 -16.33 15.80 -12.69
C ILE A 166 -14.92 15.47 -13.20
N LEU A 167 -14.17 14.61 -12.51
CA LEU A 167 -12.84 14.20 -12.96
C LEU A 167 -12.87 13.55 -14.35
N THR A 168 -13.90 12.75 -14.65
CA THR A 168 -14.04 12.11 -15.97
C THR A 168 -14.28 13.09 -17.12
N ILE A 169 -14.71 14.33 -16.84
CA ILE A 169 -14.84 15.39 -17.85
C ILE A 169 -13.44 15.88 -18.27
N PHE A 170 -12.51 16.01 -17.31
CA PHE A 170 -11.14 16.48 -17.57
C PHE A 170 -10.21 15.36 -18.06
N HIS A 171 -10.43 14.13 -17.58
CA HIS A 171 -9.65 12.95 -17.94
C HIS A 171 -10.61 11.85 -18.37
N PRO A 172 -10.88 11.69 -19.68
CA PRO A 172 -11.85 10.72 -20.16
C PRO A 172 -11.42 9.28 -19.85
N ILE A 173 -12.41 8.40 -19.67
CA ILE A 173 -12.19 6.96 -19.48
C ILE A 173 -11.61 6.36 -20.77
N GLY A 174 -10.46 5.70 -20.67
CA GLY A 174 -9.72 5.11 -21.79
C GLY A 174 -8.35 5.73 -22.03
N ASP A 175 -7.98 6.78 -21.28
CA ASP A 175 -6.64 7.40 -21.32
C ASP A 175 -5.60 6.65 -20.47
N ASP A 176 -5.99 5.60 -19.72
CA ASP A 176 -5.17 4.81 -18.78
C ASP A 176 -4.62 5.62 -17.59
N LYS A 177 -5.05 6.87 -17.44
CA LYS A 177 -4.58 7.79 -16.38
C LYS A 177 -5.01 7.33 -15.00
N TYR A 178 -6.20 6.76 -14.86
CA TYR A 178 -6.70 6.28 -13.58
C TYR A 178 -5.97 5.01 -13.15
N TYR A 179 -5.74 4.12 -14.11
CA TYR A 179 -4.94 2.92 -13.89
C TYR A 179 -3.48 3.26 -13.55
N THR A 180 -2.90 4.26 -14.21
CA THR A 180 -1.54 4.76 -13.91
C THR A 180 -1.39 5.15 -12.43
N VAL A 181 -2.40 5.79 -11.82
CA VAL A 181 -2.37 6.11 -10.38
C VAL A 181 -2.22 4.85 -9.52
N VAL A 182 -2.90 3.76 -9.89
CA VAL A 182 -2.79 2.46 -9.20
C VAL A 182 -1.38 1.88 -9.36
N GLN A 183 -0.77 2.01 -10.54
CA GLN A 183 0.62 1.60 -10.76
C GLN A 183 1.61 2.36 -9.88
N TYR A 184 1.47 3.70 -9.77
CA TYR A 184 2.32 4.49 -8.88
C TYR A 184 2.21 4.05 -7.41
N LEU A 185 1.01 3.66 -6.95
CA LEU A 185 0.84 3.10 -5.62
C LEU A 185 1.51 1.72 -5.48
N ASN A 186 1.50 0.89 -6.53
CA ASN A 186 2.24 -0.38 -6.55
C ASN A 186 3.75 -0.18 -6.38
N TYR A 187 4.32 0.76 -7.12
CA TYR A 187 5.75 1.10 -7.04
C TYR A 187 6.13 1.64 -5.66
N PHE A 188 5.22 2.39 -5.01
CA PHE A 188 5.45 2.83 -3.64
C PHE A 188 5.34 1.68 -2.63
N GLU A 189 4.40 0.74 -2.82
CA GLU A 189 4.27 -0.46 -1.99
C GLU A 189 5.54 -1.34 -2.06
N GLU A 190 6.12 -1.53 -3.25
CA GLU A 190 7.41 -2.21 -3.45
C GLU A 190 8.51 -1.62 -2.57
N ILE A 191 8.69 -0.30 -2.63
CA ILE A 191 9.74 0.40 -1.89
C ILE A 191 9.56 0.22 -0.38
N LEU A 192 8.31 0.33 0.10
CA LEU A 192 8.00 0.15 1.53
C LEU A 192 8.24 -1.29 1.98
N TYR A 193 7.88 -2.27 1.15
CA TYR A 193 8.08 -3.69 1.43
C TYR A 193 9.57 -4.03 1.53
N ASN A 194 10.37 -3.64 0.52
CA ASN A 194 11.82 -3.86 0.49
C ASN A 194 12.51 -3.21 1.69
N TRP A 195 12.05 -2.01 2.06
CA TRP A 195 12.55 -1.32 3.25
C TRP A 195 12.24 -2.08 4.55
N TRP A 196 11.04 -2.67 4.67
CA TRP A 196 10.64 -3.42 5.86
C TRP A 196 11.40 -4.75 6.00
N GLY A 197 11.61 -5.46 4.88
CA GLY A 197 12.36 -6.71 4.82
C GLY A 197 13.82 -6.56 5.24
N GLY A 198 14.46 -5.43 4.91
CA GLY A 198 15.86 -5.15 5.25
C GLY A 198 16.14 -4.81 6.73
N ARG A 199 15.18 -4.94 7.65
CA ARG A 199 15.32 -4.45 9.03
C ARG A 199 15.65 -5.56 10.04
N THR A 200 16.85 -5.52 10.61
CA THR A 200 17.14 -6.22 11.88
C THR A 200 16.36 -5.55 13.02
N LYS A 201 15.59 -6.34 13.78
CA LYS A 201 14.75 -5.87 14.91
C LYS A 201 15.59 -5.25 16.02
N ASN A 202 15.88 -3.96 15.93
CA ASN A 202 16.47 -3.21 17.04
C ASN A 202 15.43 -3.03 18.15
N LYS A 203 15.67 -3.66 19.31
CA LYS A 203 14.91 -3.45 20.55
C LYS A 203 14.98 -1.97 20.93
N LYS A 204 13.87 -1.25 20.78
CA LYS A 204 13.77 0.13 21.29
C LYS A 204 13.79 0.09 22.82
N SER A 205 14.63 0.94 23.42
CA SER A 205 14.73 1.08 24.88
C SER A 205 13.51 1.81 25.44
N GLY A 206 12.66 1.13 26.23
CA GLY A 206 11.46 1.71 26.86
C GLY A 206 11.74 2.93 27.76
N LYS A 207 12.97 3.07 28.28
CA LYS A 207 13.39 4.23 29.09
C LYS A 207 13.27 5.58 28.36
N LYS A 208 13.51 5.61 27.04
CA LYS A 208 13.39 6.84 26.23
C LYS A 208 11.93 7.30 26.10
N ILE A 209 10.98 6.38 26.09
CA ILE A 209 9.55 6.69 25.97
C ILE A 209 9.05 7.34 27.27
N ILE A 210 9.42 6.77 28.43
CA ILE A 210 9.06 7.30 29.75
C ILE A 210 9.61 8.72 29.93
N PHE A 211 10.87 8.95 29.55
CA PHE A 211 11.47 10.28 29.61
C PHE A 211 10.74 11.31 28.73
N LEU A 212 10.31 10.90 27.53
CA LEU A 212 9.59 11.77 26.59
C LEU A 212 8.19 12.13 27.10
N ILE A 213 7.51 11.19 27.78
CA ILE A 213 6.23 11.44 28.46
C ILE A 213 6.40 12.49 29.56
N ILE A 214 7.41 12.35 30.42
CA ILE A 214 7.69 13.32 31.50
C ILE A 214 7.95 14.71 30.91
N LEU A 215 8.81 14.81 29.89
CA LEU A 215 9.13 16.07 29.23
C LEU A 215 7.89 16.72 28.61
N SER A 216 7.00 15.94 27.98
CA SER A 216 5.76 16.42 27.40
C SER A 216 4.80 16.99 28.46
N ILE A 217 4.70 16.35 29.62
CA ILE A 217 3.89 16.84 30.75
C ILE A 217 4.45 18.17 31.26
N THR A 218 5.78 18.27 31.45
CA THR A 218 6.44 19.49 31.89
C THR A 218 6.24 20.65 30.92
N MET A 219 6.37 20.40 29.60
CA MET A 219 6.14 21.41 28.58
C MET A 219 4.68 21.89 28.56
N SER A 220 3.73 20.97 28.71
CA SER A 220 2.30 21.31 28.74
C SER A 220 1.97 22.20 29.93
N TYR A 221 2.51 21.87 31.11
CA TYR A 221 2.39 22.70 32.32
C TYR A 221 2.96 24.11 32.13
N CYS A 222 4.17 24.23 31.55
CA CYS A 222 4.79 25.53 31.32
C CYS A 222 3.97 26.39 30.35
N LEU A 223 3.47 25.79 29.26
CA LEU A 223 2.67 26.48 28.25
C LEU A 223 1.31 26.92 28.80
N PHE A 224 0.67 26.13 29.66
CA PHE A 224 -0.57 26.53 30.31
C PHE A 224 -0.37 27.76 31.20
N LYS A 225 0.72 27.79 31.98
CA LYS A 225 1.05 28.93 32.84
C LYS A 225 1.32 30.21 32.04
N LEU A 226 1.87 30.08 30.84
CA LEU A 226 2.12 31.21 29.92
C LEU A 226 0.85 31.70 29.21
N PHE A 227 -0.09 30.80 28.91
CA PHE A 227 -1.33 31.13 28.18
C PHE A 227 -2.60 30.61 28.89
N PRO A 228 -2.89 31.07 30.12
CA PRO A 228 -4.00 30.54 30.91
C PRO A 228 -5.38 30.81 30.29
N VAL A 229 -5.51 31.90 29.51
CA VAL A 229 -6.76 32.32 28.86
C VAL A 229 -7.24 31.34 27.79
N LEU A 230 -6.33 30.57 27.19
CA LEU A 230 -6.65 29.64 26.09
C LEU A 230 -7.08 28.25 26.58
N GLY A 231 -7.14 28.04 27.90
CA GLY A 231 -7.56 26.78 28.51
C GLY A 231 -6.53 25.65 28.36
N VAL A 232 -6.78 24.51 29.02
CA VAL A 232 -5.84 23.37 29.11
C VAL A 232 -5.64 22.67 27.77
N GLY A 233 -6.60 22.77 26.84
CA GLY A 233 -6.56 22.11 25.54
C GLY A 233 -5.49 22.66 24.59
N PHE A 234 -5.24 23.97 24.61
CA PHE A 234 -4.29 24.61 23.70
C PHE A 234 -2.81 24.21 23.98
N PRO A 235 -2.31 24.27 25.24
CA PRO A 235 -0.99 23.75 25.60
C PRO A 235 -0.80 22.27 25.25
N LEU A 236 -1.82 21.45 25.49
CA LEU A 236 -1.78 20.02 25.21
C LEU A 236 -1.68 19.76 23.70
N LEU A 237 -2.48 20.44 22.89
CA LEU A 237 -2.37 20.37 21.42
C LEU A 237 -1.00 20.81 20.91
N LEU A 238 -0.45 21.90 21.45
CA LEU A 238 0.85 22.42 21.03
C LEU A 238 1.98 21.43 21.37
N THR A 239 1.96 20.84 22.57
CA THR A 239 2.95 19.81 22.94
C THR A 239 2.85 18.54 22.11
N LEU A 240 1.64 18.10 21.77
CA LEU A 240 1.43 16.99 20.84
C LEU A 240 2.00 17.32 19.46
N LEU A 241 1.74 18.53 18.95
CA LEU A 241 2.22 18.97 17.65
C LEU A 241 3.76 19.00 17.59
N VAL A 242 4.42 19.55 18.62
CA VAL A 242 5.88 19.54 18.74
C VAL A 242 6.42 18.11 18.82
N SER A 243 5.78 17.24 19.61
CA SER A 243 6.18 15.84 19.75
C SER A 243 6.04 15.08 18.43
N ILE A 244 4.98 15.32 17.67
CA ILE A 244 4.74 14.75 16.36
C ILE A 244 5.82 15.22 15.37
N ILE A 245 6.14 16.52 15.34
CA ILE A 245 7.22 17.06 14.50
C ILE A 245 8.54 16.39 14.85
N ILE A 246 8.92 16.37 16.13
CA ILE A 246 10.15 15.70 16.58
C ILE A 246 10.12 14.24 16.14
N TRP A 247 9.01 13.52 16.29
CA TRP A 247 8.88 12.12 15.86
C TRP A 247 9.03 11.92 14.34
N VAL A 248 8.55 12.86 13.52
CA VAL A 248 8.75 12.84 12.06
C VAL A 248 10.22 12.97 11.70
N TYR A 249 10.92 13.90 12.35
CA TYR A 249 12.30 14.27 12.01
C TYR A 249 13.38 13.54 12.83
N THR A 250 13.00 12.75 13.84
CA THR A 250 13.96 12.01 14.66
C THR A 250 14.39 10.70 14.05
N GLY A 251 15.72 10.49 14.10
CA GLY A 251 16.43 9.34 13.56
C GLY A 251 16.92 9.58 12.13
N SER A 252 17.96 8.84 11.72
CA SER A 252 18.37 8.66 10.32
C SER A 252 17.33 7.82 9.58
N VAL A 253 16.10 8.32 9.56
CA VAL A 253 14.94 7.69 8.98
C VAL A 253 15.05 7.90 7.47
N SER A 254 15.08 6.80 6.72
CA SER A 254 15.14 6.82 5.27
C SER A 254 13.97 7.65 4.69
N LYS A 255 14.19 8.25 3.51
CA LYS A 255 13.26 9.23 2.90
C LYS A 255 11.82 8.68 2.82
N GLU A 256 11.66 7.39 2.60
CA GLU A 256 10.37 6.72 2.37
C GLU A 256 9.55 6.61 3.65
N ILE A 257 10.18 6.25 4.78
CA ILE A 257 9.50 6.26 6.09
C ILE A 257 9.12 7.69 6.47
N LYS A 258 9.99 8.67 6.18
CA LYS A 258 9.71 10.07 6.47
C LYS A 258 8.47 10.53 5.70
N LEU A 259 8.35 10.16 4.43
CA LEU A 259 7.14 10.37 3.63
C LEU A 259 5.93 9.64 4.21
N LEU A 260 6.05 8.36 4.58
CA LEU A 260 4.96 7.59 5.17
C LEU A 260 4.45 8.21 6.48
N LYS A 261 5.36 8.64 7.36
CA LYS A 261 4.99 9.37 8.58
C LYS A 261 4.25 10.66 8.27
N LYS A 262 4.73 11.44 7.29
CA LYS A 262 4.05 12.67 6.84
C LYS A 262 2.64 12.34 6.35
N ILE A 263 2.48 11.40 5.43
CA ILE A 263 1.17 10.96 4.89
C ILE A 263 0.24 10.59 6.05
N PHE A 264 0.71 9.76 6.98
CA PHE A 264 -0.09 9.34 8.14
C PHE A 264 -0.57 10.53 8.99
N ILE A 265 0.34 11.44 9.33
CA ILE A 265 0.02 12.61 10.17
C ILE A 265 -0.93 13.56 9.45
N TYR A 266 -0.65 13.89 8.19
CA TYR A 266 -1.51 14.77 7.41
C TYR A 266 -2.91 14.16 7.19
N SER A 267 -3.02 12.85 6.99
CA SER A 267 -4.32 12.16 6.90
C SER A 267 -5.12 12.27 8.21
N ILE A 268 -4.46 12.13 9.38
CA ILE A 268 -5.12 12.31 10.68
C ILE A 268 -5.60 13.75 10.86
N PHE A 269 -4.72 14.74 10.60
CA PHE A 269 -5.08 16.15 10.72
C PHE A 269 -6.19 16.53 9.74
N PHE A 270 -6.18 15.99 8.52
CA PHE A 270 -7.24 16.19 7.55
C PHE A 270 -8.58 15.63 8.04
N GLY A 271 -8.59 14.41 8.60
CA GLY A 271 -9.77 13.81 9.21
C GLY A 271 -10.34 14.65 10.37
N PHE A 272 -9.48 15.10 11.29
CA PHE A 272 -9.91 16.00 12.37
C PHE A 272 -10.43 17.34 11.88
N THR A 273 -9.82 17.90 10.83
CA THR A 273 -10.27 19.17 10.23
C THR A 273 -11.67 19.01 9.63
N LEU A 274 -11.94 17.91 8.93
CA LEU A 274 -13.27 17.61 8.40
C LEU A 274 -14.30 17.44 9.52
N ILE A 275 -13.99 16.66 10.55
CA ILE A 275 -14.92 16.39 11.66
C ILE A 275 -15.16 17.64 12.51
N GLY A 276 -14.10 18.35 12.91
CA GLY A 276 -14.21 19.56 13.71
C GLY A 276 -15.04 20.63 13.01
N ASN A 277 -14.92 20.74 11.69
CA ASN A 277 -15.73 21.67 10.90
C ASN A 277 -17.21 21.26 10.75
N LEU A 278 -17.55 19.97 10.93
CA LEU A 278 -18.94 19.49 10.93
C LEU A 278 -19.65 19.72 12.28
N GLU A 279 -18.92 19.68 13.40
CA GLU A 279 -19.50 19.90 14.75
C GLU A 279 -19.71 21.39 15.07
N ILE A 280 -19.03 22.30 14.38
CA ILE A 280 -19.12 23.74 14.65
C ILE A 280 -20.28 24.36 13.85
N GLY A 281 -21.31 24.85 14.55
CA GLY A 281 -22.49 25.48 13.94
C GLY A 281 -22.18 26.59 12.92
N SER A 282 -23.09 26.74 11.94
CA SER A 282 -22.94 27.58 10.75
C SER A 282 -22.86 29.07 11.07
N ASP A 283 -21.63 29.57 11.17
CA ASP A 283 -21.33 30.99 11.30
C ASP A 283 -20.67 31.44 10.00
N VAL A 284 -21.12 32.54 9.42
CA VAL A 284 -20.72 32.96 8.06
C VAL A 284 -19.19 33.16 7.94
N LEU A 285 -18.55 33.57 9.04
CA LEU A 285 -17.09 33.72 9.13
C LEU A 285 -16.32 32.40 9.15
N LYS A 286 -16.98 31.26 9.38
CA LYS A 286 -16.35 29.94 9.40
C LYS A 286 -16.24 29.32 8.00
N VAL A 287 -17.07 29.74 7.04
CA VAL A 287 -17.01 29.23 5.66
C VAL A 287 -15.68 29.59 4.98
N PRO A 288 -15.17 30.84 5.05
CA PRO A 288 -13.84 31.17 4.53
C PRO A 288 -12.72 30.39 5.24
N VAL A 289 -12.81 30.21 6.56
CA VAL A 289 -11.81 29.45 7.33
C VAL A 289 -11.80 27.98 6.89
N LEU A 290 -12.98 27.38 6.71
CA LEU A 290 -13.14 26.02 6.20
C LEU A 290 -12.53 25.90 4.80
N PHE A 291 -12.81 26.84 3.90
CA PHE A 291 -12.21 26.85 2.56
C PHE A 291 -10.68 26.93 2.61
N ILE A 292 -10.12 27.83 3.42
CA ILE A 292 -8.67 27.98 3.60
C ILE A 292 -8.05 26.69 4.14
N THR A 293 -8.67 26.07 5.15
CA THR A 293 -8.16 24.82 5.74
C THR A 293 -8.20 23.65 4.76
N LEU A 294 -9.28 23.51 3.98
CA LEU A 294 -9.37 22.50 2.92
C LEU A 294 -8.36 22.74 1.81
N PHE A 295 -8.18 23.99 1.38
CA PHE A 295 -7.19 24.36 0.37
C PHE A 295 -5.78 23.96 0.79
N PHE A 296 -5.36 24.31 2.02
CA PHE A 296 -4.05 23.93 2.53
C PHE A 296 -3.90 22.41 2.68
N ALA A 297 -4.95 21.70 3.06
CA ALA A 297 -4.90 20.25 3.12
C ALA A 297 -4.70 19.62 1.73
N LEU A 298 -5.42 20.11 0.72
CA LEU A 298 -5.25 19.66 -0.67
C LEU A 298 -3.85 19.99 -1.21
N ASP A 299 -3.35 21.20 -0.97
CA ASP A 299 -1.97 21.59 -1.34
C ASP A 299 -0.93 20.65 -0.72
N ARG A 300 -1.12 20.27 0.55
CA ARG A 300 -0.26 19.28 1.21
C ARG A 300 -0.35 17.90 0.59
N ILE A 301 -1.54 17.42 0.20
CA ILE A 301 -1.69 16.14 -0.51
C ILE A 301 -0.94 16.19 -1.85
N ILE A 302 -1.02 17.30 -2.60
CA ILE A 302 -0.30 17.49 -3.86
C ILE A 302 1.23 17.52 -3.63
N ALA A 303 1.70 18.19 -2.59
CA ALA A 303 3.12 18.21 -2.26
C ALA A 303 3.64 16.80 -1.91
N LEU A 304 2.87 16.02 -1.15
CA LEU A 304 3.21 14.64 -0.80
C LEU A 304 3.22 13.71 -2.01
N SER A 305 2.29 13.89 -2.96
CA SER A 305 2.27 13.07 -4.18
C SER A 305 3.50 13.33 -5.07
N LYS A 306 3.99 14.58 -5.13
CA LYS A 306 5.26 14.92 -5.79
C LYS A 306 6.46 14.27 -5.11
N GLU A 307 6.56 14.38 -3.78
CA GLU A 307 7.63 13.72 -2.99
C GLU A 307 7.60 12.19 -3.17
N MET A 308 6.40 11.60 -3.24
CA MET A 308 6.23 10.17 -3.55
C MET A 308 6.75 9.80 -4.93
N LYS A 309 6.42 10.59 -5.96
CA LYS A 309 6.90 10.38 -7.33
C LYS A 309 8.42 10.44 -7.42
N GLU A 310 9.05 11.41 -6.75
CA GLU A 310 10.51 11.53 -6.71
C GLU A 310 11.16 10.29 -6.08
N ILE A 311 10.63 9.81 -4.95
CA ILE A 311 11.13 8.59 -4.30
C ILE A 311 10.95 7.35 -5.18
N ILE A 312 9.83 7.25 -5.92
CA ILE A 312 9.59 6.17 -6.88
C ILE A 312 10.65 6.17 -7.98
N ILE A 313 10.92 7.34 -8.59
CA ILE A 313 11.95 7.49 -9.63
C ILE A 313 13.35 7.15 -9.07
N GLU A 314 13.64 7.51 -7.83
CA GLU A 314 14.94 7.25 -7.19
C GLU A 314 15.17 5.75 -6.91
N LYS A 315 14.12 5.02 -6.49
CA LYS A 315 14.27 3.70 -5.82
C LYS A 315 13.47 2.52 -6.37
N SER A 316 12.39 2.73 -7.12
CA SER A 316 11.58 1.59 -7.62
C SER A 316 12.23 1.01 -8.87
N ILE A 317 12.48 -0.30 -8.85
CA ILE A 317 12.92 -1.04 -10.04
C ILE A 317 11.71 -1.36 -10.91
N LEU A 318 10.57 -1.70 -10.30
CA LEU A 318 9.32 -2.01 -11.03
C LEU A 318 8.83 -0.81 -11.84
N TYR A 319 9.05 0.42 -11.38
CA TYR A 319 8.75 1.61 -12.15
C TYR A 319 9.44 1.58 -13.52
N TYR A 320 10.76 1.34 -13.54
CA TYR A 320 11.51 1.28 -14.79
C TYR A 320 11.23 0.01 -15.59
N TYR A 321 10.82 -1.10 -14.95
CA TYR A 321 10.57 -2.36 -15.64
C TYR A 321 9.18 -2.41 -16.28
N GLU A 322 8.13 -2.04 -15.54
CA GLU A 322 6.73 -2.23 -15.94
C GLU A 322 6.10 -1.00 -16.59
N TYR A 323 6.50 0.21 -16.21
CA TYR A 323 5.84 1.42 -16.72
C TYR A 323 6.19 1.62 -18.20
N GLU A 324 5.17 1.56 -19.06
CA GLU A 324 5.37 1.62 -20.52
C GLU A 324 5.71 3.04 -21.02
N ASN A 325 5.14 4.06 -20.38
CA ASN A 325 5.18 5.45 -20.85
C ASN A 325 6.26 6.29 -20.16
N ILE A 326 7.48 5.75 -20.02
CA ILE A 326 8.62 6.53 -19.49
C ILE A 326 9.22 7.38 -20.61
N GLU A 327 9.40 8.68 -20.36
CA GLU A 327 10.13 9.56 -21.25
C GLU A 327 11.60 9.10 -21.38
N LYS A 328 12.07 8.88 -22.62
CA LYS A 328 13.46 8.47 -22.88
C LYS A 328 14.49 9.44 -22.27
N LEU A 329 14.17 10.74 -22.22
CA LEU A 329 15.00 11.75 -21.58
C LEU A 329 15.22 11.48 -20.08
N LEU A 330 14.19 10.98 -19.38
CA LEU A 330 14.31 10.60 -17.98
C LEU A 330 15.24 9.40 -17.80
N LEU A 331 15.12 8.38 -18.66
CA LEU A 331 16.00 7.21 -18.64
C LEU A 331 17.47 7.59 -18.85
N ILE A 332 17.74 8.48 -19.80
CA ILE A 332 19.10 8.97 -20.09
C ILE A 332 19.65 9.79 -18.91
N LYS A 333 18.81 10.61 -18.26
CA LYS A 333 19.22 11.43 -17.12
C LYS A 333 19.65 10.59 -15.91
N GLU A 334 18.98 9.46 -15.69
CA GLU A 334 19.26 8.55 -14.56
C GLU A 334 20.36 7.51 -14.89
N LEU A 335 20.87 7.49 -16.12
CA LEU A 335 21.88 6.53 -16.55
C LEU A 335 23.27 6.92 -16.04
N ILE A 336 23.91 6.01 -15.31
CA ILE A 336 25.30 6.15 -14.85
C ILE A 336 26.23 5.47 -15.86
N ASN A 337 27.38 6.07 -16.17
CA ASN A 337 28.37 5.46 -17.06
C ASN A 337 28.84 4.09 -16.52
N ILE A 338 28.87 3.09 -17.39
CA ILE A 338 29.26 1.71 -17.05
C ILE A 338 30.68 1.59 -16.48
N GLU A 339 31.62 2.42 -16.92
CA GLU A 339 33.00 2.43 -16.44
C GLU A 339 33.04 2.81 -14.95
N ILE A 340 32.23 3.80 -14.55
CA ILE A 340 32.11 4.24 -13.15
C ILE A 340 31.48 3.13 -12.29
N LEU A 341 30.47 2.43 -12.81
CA LEU A 341 29.82 1.31 -12.10
C LEU A 341 30.77 0.12 -11.90
N HIS A 342 31.80 0.00 -12.74
CA HIS A 342 32.81 -1.05 -12.63
C HIS A 342 33.84 -0.77 -11.52
N GLU A 343 34.18 0.50 -11.31
CA GLU A 343 35.21 0.92 -10.37
C GLU A 343 34.68 1.26 -8.97
N VAL A 344 33.45 1.77 -8.90
CA VAL A 344 32.84 2.23 -7.64
C VAL A 344 32.04 1.11 -6.98
N ASP A 345 32.08 1.04 -5.65
CA ASP A 345 31.18 0.16 -4.92
C ASP A 345 29.76 0.75 -4.88
N VAL A 346 28.89 0.20 -5.71
CA VAL A 346 27.51 0.64 -5.90
C VAL A 346 26.58 -0.29 -5.14
N SER A 347 25.57 0.28 -4.48
CA SER A 347 24.56 -0.51 -3.78
C SER A 347 23.83 -1.47 -4.73
N GLU A 348 23.45 -2.64 -4.22
CA GLU A 348 22.72 -3.67 -4.97
C GLU A 348 21.47 -3.12 -5.68
N LEU A 349 20.69 -2.28 -4.98
CA LEU A 349 19.50 -1.62 -5.53
C LEU A 349 19.83 -0.75 -6.75
N GLU A 350 20.88 0.07 -6.65
CA GLU A 350 21.29 0.96 -7.72
C GLU A 350 21.80 0.16 -8.93
N LEU A 351 22.57 -0.90 -8.71
CA LEU A 351 23.04 -1.77 -9.79
C LEU A 351 21.87 -2.47 -10.51
N ALA A 352 20.90 -2.99 -9.78
CA ALA A 352 19.69 -3.59 -10.36
C ALA A 352 18.85 -2.56 -11.13
N LYS A 353 18.69 -1.33 -10.62
CA LYS A 353 18.03 -0.23 -11.35
C LYS A 353 18.75 0.10 -12.66
N GLN A 354 20.08 0.18 -12.65
CA GLN A 354 20.89 0.48 -13.83
C GLN A 354 20.80 -0.63 -14.90
N ILE A 355 20.65 -1.89 -14.50
CA ILE A 355 20.35 -3.01 -15.39
C ILE A 355 18.98 -2.80 -16.06
N THR A 356 17.95 -2.50 -15.28
CA THR A 356 16.58 -2.29 -15.78
C THR A 356 16.48 -1.14 -16.77
N ILE A 357 17.09 0.01 -16.47
CA ILE A 357 17.11 1.17 -17.37
C ILE A 357 17.73 0.79 -18.72
N ARG A 358 18.81 0.01 -18.73
CA ARG A 358 19.49 -0.44 -19.95
C ARG A 358 18.68 -1.46 -20.75
N ILE A 359 17.94 -2.34 -20.07
CA ILE A 359 16.98 -3.23 -20.73
C ILE A 359 15.94 -2.40 -21.50
N LYS A 360 15.36 -1.36 -20.87
CA LYS A 360 14.41 -0.45 -21.53
C LYS A 360 15.01 0.34 -22.68
N LEU A 361 16.29 0.71 -22.59
CA LEU A 361 17.00 1.41 -23.66
C LEU A 361 17.48 0.47 -24.79
N GLY A 362 17.38 -0.85 -24.62
CA GLY A 362 17.86 -1.83 -25.60
C GLY A 362 19.40 -2.01 -25.61
N LEU A 363 20.09 -1.65 -24.52
CA LEU A 363 21.56 -1.70 -24.42
C LEU A 363 22.05 -3.07 -23.91
N TYR A 364 21.73 -4.14 -24.63
CA TYR A 364 21.87 -5.53 -24.14
C TYR A 364 23.30 -5.95 -23.78
N GLN A 365 24.31 -5.47 -24.51
CA GLN A 365 25.71 -5.76 -24.17
C GLN A 365 26.13 -5.17 -22.82
N GLU A 366 25.61 -3.98 -22.49
CA GLU A 366 25.86 -3.35 -21.19
C GLU A 366 25.11 -4.08 -20.07
N VAL A 367 23.90 -4.58 -20.35
CA VAL A 367 23.13 -5.41 -19.42
C VAL A 367 23.95 -6.64 -19.02
N LEU A 368 24.47 -7.41 -19.98
CA LEU A 368 25.27 -8.61 -19.68
C LEU A 368 26.51 -8.29 -18.83
N LYS A 369 27.20 -7.18 -19.11
CA LYS A 369 28.34 -6.74 -18.31
C LYS A 369 27.95 -6.41 -16.87
N LEU A 370 26.90 -5.62 -16.68
CA LEU A 370 26.43 -5.25 -15.33
C LEU A 370 25.88 -6.44 -14.55
N SER A 371 25.16 -7.34 -15.21
CA SER A 371 24.67 -8.56 -14.56
C SER A 371 25.82 -9.46 -14.11
N ASN A 372 26.91 -9.55 -14.88
CA ASN A 372 28.12 -10.24 -14.44
C ASN A 372 28.76 -9.60 -13.20
N ILE A 373 28.76 -8.26 -13.11
CA ILE A 373 29.23 -7.56 -11.89
C ILE A 373 28.32 -7.90 -10.71
N TYR A 374 27.00 -7.89 -10.93
CA TYR A 374 26.01 -8.21 -9.92
C TYR A 374 26.24 -9.60 -9.32
N ILE A 375 26.41 -10.62 -10.18
CA ILE A 375 26.66 -12.01 -9.78
C ILE A 375 28.01 -12.13 -9.05
N LYS A 376 29.07 -11.49 -9.57
CA LYS A 376 30.41 -11.50 -8.94
C LYS A 376 30.44 -10.87 -7.55
N ARG A 377 29.56 -9.91 -7.27
CA ARG A 377 29.43 -9.26 -5.96
C ARG A 377 28.57 -10.07 -4.98
N GLU A 378 28.09 -11.25 -5.38
CA GLU A 378 27.27 -12.15 -4.56
C GLU A 378 26.01 -11.49 -3.99
N PHE A 379 25.46 -10.52 -4.73
CA PHE A 379 24.18 -9.91 -4.41
C PHE A 379 23.03 -10.92 -4.54
N LYS A 380 22.02 -10.79 -3.68
CA LYS A 380 21.00 -11.83 -3.47
C LYS A 380 19.57 -11.36 -3.68
N ASN A 381 19.23 -10.14 -3.28
CA ASN A 381 17.85 -9.66 -3.15
C ASN A 381 17.13 -9.48 -4.51
N TYR A 382 17.88 -9.25 -5.59
CA TYR A 382 17.35 -9.15 -6.97
C TYR A 382 17.97 -10.18 -7.92
N ARG A 383 18.53 -11.27 -7.40
CA ARG A 383 19.26 -12.25 -8.21
C ARG A 383 18.36 -12.95 -9.22
N HIS A 384 17.15 -13.33 -8.81
CA HIS A 384 16.13 -13.90 -9.71
C HIS A 384 15.76 -12.92 -10.83
N PHE A 385 15.63 -11.63 -10.52
CA PHE A 385 15.35 -10.61 -11.52
C PHE A 385 16.52 -10.43 -12.51
N VAL A 386 17.76 -10.40 -12.02
CA VAL A 386 18.94 -10.20 -12.87
C VAL A 386 19.22 -11.40 -13.75
N GLU A 387 19.32 -12.60 -13.18
CA GLU A 387 19.58 -13.84 -13.93
C GLU A 387 18.41 -14.17 -14.86
N GLY A 388 17.17 -13.93 -14.41
CA GLY A 388 15.98 -14.08 -15.23
C GLY A 388 15.94 -13.19 -16.46
N ASN A 389 16.33 -11.92 -16.33
CA ASN A 389 16.42 -11.03 -17.49
C ASN A 389 17.57 -11.41 -18.43
N ILE A 390 18.71 -11.91 -17.92
CA ILE A 390 19.77 -12.47 -18.78
C ILE A 390 19.19 -13.63 -19.60
N PHE A 391 18.51 -14.56 -18.93
CA PHE A 391 17.86 -15.70 -19.58
C PHE A 391 16.93 -15.23 -20.70
N LEU A 392 15.99 -14.34 -20.40
CA LEU A 392 15.02 -13.81 -21.37
C LEU A 392 15.68 -13.12 -22.58
N LEU A 393 16.81 -12.44 -22.39
CA LEU A 393 17.54 -11.80 -23.50
C LEU A 393 18.27 -12.81 -24.40
N THR A 394 18.66 -13.96 -23.86
CA THR A 394 19.35 -15.03 -24.59
C THR A 394 18.43 -16.14 -25.08
N PHE A 395 17.20 -16.16 -24.61
CA PHE A 395 16.21 -17.20 -24.90
C PHE A 395 15.70 -17.08 -26.34
N ASP A 396 15.71 -18.21 -27.05
CA ASP A 396 15.18 -18.34 -28.39
C ASP A 396 14.04 -19.37 -28.36
N GLU A 397 12.83 -18.97 -28.76
CA GLU A 397 11.65 -19.84 -28.77
C GLU A 397 11.84 -21.11 -29.61
N THR A 398 12.73 -21.09 -30.60
CA THR A 398 13.04 -22.27 -31.43
C THR A 398 13.68 -23.41 -30.64
N THR A 399 14.23 -23.14 -29.46
CA THR A 399 14.75 -24.15 -28.53
C THR A 399 13.66 -25.03 -27.91
N LEU A 400 12.39 -24.61 -27.96
CA LEU A 400 11.26 -25.39 -27.42
C LEU A 400 10.89 -26.62 -28.26
N ASP A 401 11.54 -26.82 -29.41
CA ASP A 401 11.28 -27.93 -30.33
C ASP A 401 12.41 -28.99 -30.37
N ASP A 402 13.54 -28.76 -29.68
CA ASP A 402 14.64 -29.72 -29.56
C ASP A 402 14.69 -30.36 -28.16
N ALA A 403 14.47 -31.68 -28.10
CA ALA A 403 14.42 -32.46 -26.87
C ALA A 403 15.71 -32.41 -26.03
N VAL A 404 16.89 -32.36 -26.67
CA VAL A 404 18.16 -32.29 -25.92
C VAL A 404 18.33 -30.91 -25.27
N SER A 405 17.87 -29.86 -25.95
CA SER A 405 17.90 -28.51 -25.43
C SER A 405 16.87 -28.28 -24.32
N LEU A 406 15.72 -28.97 -24.34
CA LEU A 406 14.65 -28.84 -23.35
C LEU A 406 15.09 -29.26 -21.94
N GLU A 407 15.83 -30.36 -21.78
CA GLU A 407 16.28 -30.82 -20.46
C GLU A 407 17.34 -29.86 -19.86
N SER A 408 18.27 -29.37 -20.69
CA SER A 408 19.23 -28.34 -20.27
C SER A 408 18.54 -27.03 -19.90
N LEU A 409 17.51 -26.64 -20.65
CA LEU A 409 16.73 -25.44 -20.39
C LEU A 409 15.95 -25.56 -19.08
N LYS A 410 15.34 -26.72 -18.82
CA LYS A 410 14.68 -27.05 -17.56
C LYS A 410 15.61 -26.89 -16.36
N GLU A 411 16.81 -27.48 -16.40
CA GLU A 411 17.79 -27.35 -15.31
C GLU A 411 18.16 -25.88 -15.07
N SER A 412 18.50 -25.14 -16.14
CA SER A 412 18.89 -23.74 -16.04
C SER A 412 17.80 -22.83 -15.46
N LEU A 413 16.54 -23.05 -15.86
CA LEU A 413 15.39 -22.31 -15.34
C LEU A 413 15.10 -22.69 -13.89
N PHE A 414 15.16 -23.99 -13.56
CA PHE A 414 14.89 -24.45 -12.20
C PHE A 414 15.87 -23.83 -11.19
N ASP A 415 17.15 -23.68 -11.55
CA ASP A 415 18.14 -23.03 -10.70
C ASP A 415 17.79 -21.56 -10.40
N ILE A 416 17.27 -20.83 -11.39
CA ILE A 416 16.81 -19.44 -11.21
C ILE A 416 15.54 -19.41 -10.34
N LEU A 417 14.56 -20.28 -10.62
CA LEU A 417 13.28 -20.31 -9.91
C LEU A 417 13.40 -20.75 -8.44
N LYS A 418 14.45 -21.51 -8.10
CA LYS A 418 14.74 -21.97 -6.74
C LYS A 418 15.30 -20.87 -5.83
N LEU A 419 15.69 -19.71 -6.37
CA LEU A 419 16.22 -18.61 -5.57
C LEU A 419 15.17 -18.09 -4.57
N GLU A 420 15.46 -18.25 -3.27
CA GLU A 420 14.61 -17.76 -2.19
C GLU A 420 14.91 -16.29 -1.84
N GLU A 421 14.02 -15.64 -1.07
CA GLU A 421 14.20 -14.28 -0.53
C GLU A 421 14.42 -13.19 -1.61
N GLN A 422 13.63 -13.24 -2.68
CA GLN A 422 13.72 -12.31 -3.81
C GLN A 422 12.71 -11.16 -3.71
N ASN A 423 13.17 -9.93 -3.91
CA ASN A 423 12.32 -8.73 -3.88
C ASN A 423 11.44 -8.62 -5.14
N ILE A 424 11.89 -9.16 -6.27
CA ILE A 424 11.18 -9.14 -7.56
C ILE A 424 11.25 -10.52 -8.20
N LEU A 425 10.08 -11.08 -8.48
CA LEU A 425 9.90 -12.31 -9.24
C LEU A 425 9.41 -11.97 -10.65
N LEU A 426 9.78 -12.80 -11.62
CA LEU A 426 9.42 -12.64 -13.03
C LEU A 426 8.43 -13.75 -13.41
N PRO A 427 7.10 -13.47 -13.49
CA PRO A 427 6.09 -14.47 -13.80
C PRO A 427 6.32 -15.16 -15.15
N GLU A 428 6.91 -14.44 -16.12
CA GLU A 428 7.24 -14.93 -17.45
C GLU A 428 8.15 -16.17 -17.41
N LEU A 429 9.09 -16.25 -16.45
CA LEU A 429 9.97 -17.41 -16.33
C LEU A 429 9.22 -18.66 -15.89
N TYR A 430 8.26 -18.52 -14.97
CA TYR A 430 7.44 -19.64 -14.53
C TYR A 430 6.53 -20.14 -15.67
N GLU A 431 6.04 -19.23 -16.51
CA GLU A 431 5.29 -19.61 -17.71
C GLU A 431 6.16 -20.41 -18.69
N ILE A 432 7.38 -19.93 -18.99
CA ILE A 432 8.31 -20.65 -19.87
C ILE A 432 8.66 -22.02 -19.28
N TYR A 433 8.94 -22.08 -17.98
CA TYR A 433 9.23 -23.35 -17.31
C TYR A 433 8.05 -24.33 -17.39
N ALA A 434 6.82 -23.86 -17.22
CA ALA A 434 5.62 -24.69 -17.39
C ALA A 434 5.46 -25.20 -18.83
N LYS A 435 5.77 -24.38 -19.85
CA LYS A 435 5.80 -24.84 -21.26
C LYS A 435 6.85 -25.92 -21.49
N VAL A 436 8.01 -25.80 -20.88
CA VAL A 436 9.13 -26.77 -20.99
C VAL A 436 8.73 -28.11 -20.38
N LEU A 437 8.19 -28.10 -19.16
CA LEU A 437 7.67 -29.31 -18.51
C LEU A 437 6.57 -29.98 -19.35
N PHE A 438 5.67 -29.17 -19.93
CA PHE A 438 4.62 -29.68 -20.81
C PHE A 438 5.19 -30.38 -22.06
N LYS A 439 6.21 -29.79 -22.69
CA LYS A 439 6.88 -30.37 -23.87
C LYS A 439 7.66 -31.65 -23.55
N LEU A 440 8.15 -31.77 -22.31
CA LEU A 440 8.78 -32.99 -21.77
C LEU A 440 7.78 -34.05 -21.28
N GLU A 441 6.48 -33.85 -21.54
CA GLU A 441 5.39 -34.74 -21.10
C GLU A 441 5.26 -34.88 -19.56
N GLN A 442 5.86 -33.96 -18.80
CA GLN A 442 5.75 -33.88 -17.34
C GLN A 442 4.49 -33.09 -16.96
N PHE A 443 3.32 -33.63 -17.34
CA PHE A 443 2.05 -32.92 -17.28
C PHE A 443 1.60 -32.56 -15.86
N ASP A 444 1.81 -33.45 -14.89
CA ASP A 444 1.44 -33.20 -13.49
C ASP A 444 2.19 -31.99 -12.92
N ASP A 445 3.50 -31.91 -13.14
CA ASP A 445 4.32 -30.78 -12.67
C ASP A 445 3.97 -29.49 -13.43
N ALA A 446 3.77 -29.58 -14.75
CA ALA A 446 3.38 -28.43 -15.56
C ALA A 446 2.06 -27.80 -15.07
N ILE A 447 1.08 -28.62 -14.67
CA ILE A 447 -0.22 -28.18 -14.14
C ILE A 447 -0.04 -27.31 -12.89
N VAL A 448 0.87 -27.68 -11.98
CA VAL A 448 1.14 -26.91 -10.76
C VAL A 448 1.62 -25.50 -11.09
N TYR A 449 2.63 -25.38 -11.96
CA TYR A 449 3.18 -24.08 -12.34
C TYR A 449 2.21 -23.23 -13.16
N PHE A 450 1.42 -23.84 -14.05
CA PHE A 450 0.35 -23.14 -14.76
C PHE A 450 -0.75 -22.64 -13.80
N GLU A 451 -1.10 -23.41 -12.79
CA GLU A 451 -2.13 -23.02 -11.81
C GLU A 451 -1.69 -21.86 -10.93
N GLU A 452 -0.45 -21.89 -10.43
CA GLU A 452 0.13 -20.84 -9.60
C GLU A 452 0.24 -19.51 -10.36
N ASN A 453 0.54 -19.56 -11.66
CA ASN A 453 0.78 -18.36 -12.49
C ASN A 453 -0.38 -18.01 -13.43
N ILE A 454 -1.56 -18.62 -13.24
CA ILE A 454 -2.67 -18.52 -14.19
C ILE A 454 -3.17 -17.10 -14.48
N MET A 455 -2.89 -16.14 -13.60
CA MET A 455 -3.23 -14.73 -13.82
C MET A 455 -2.33 -14.04 -14.85
N TYR A 456 -1.18 -14.64 -15.15
CA TYR A 456 -0.12 -14.07 -15.99
C TYR A 456 0.14 -14.86 -17.27
N ILE A 457 -0.40 -16.08 -17.41
CA ILE A 457 -0.14 -16.93 -18.58
C ILE A 457 -0.75 -16.37 -19.88
N SER A 458 -0.04 -16.55 -20.99
CA SER A 458 -0.53 -16.28 -22.33
C SER A 458 -1.69 -17.19 -22.76
N GLU A 459 -2.41 -16.81 -23.82
CA GLU A 459 -3.46 -17.66 -24.39
C GLU A 459 -2.93 -19.01 -24.89
N GLU A 460 -1.69 -19.04 -25.38
CA GLU A 460 -1.03 -20.27 -25.82
C GLU A 460 -0.78 -21.20 -24.63
N SER A 461 -0.18 -20.68 -23.56
CA SER A 461 0.04 -21.43 -22.31
C SER A 461 -1.26 -21.91 -21.69
N ARG A 462 -2.35 -21.13 -21.80
CA ARG A 462 -3.69 -21.57 -21.37
C ARG A 462 -4.15 -22.80 -22.15
N LEU A 463 -3.93 -22.84 -23.47
CA LEU A 463 -4.27 -24.01 -24.29
C LEU A 463 -3.42 -25.22 -23.94
N MET A 464 -2.12 -25.02 -23.67
CA MET A 464 -1.24 -26.09 -23.19
C MET A 464 -1.69 -26.61 -21.82
N TYR A 465 -2.09 -25.72 -20.91
CA TYR A 465 -2.61 -26.08 -19.59
C TYR A 465 -3.89 -26.92 -19.68
N ILE A 466 -4.84 -26.53 -20.54
CA ILE A 466 -6.05 -27.33 -20.80
C ILE A 466 -5.67 -28.73 -21.29
N LYS A 467 -4.76 -28.82 -22.27
CA LYS A 467 -4.30 -30.10 -22.81
C LYS A 467 -3.61 -30.95 -21.74
N ALA A 468 -2.79 -30.35 -20.88
CA ALA A 468 -2.12 -31.05 -19.79
C ALA A 468 -3.15 -31.68 -18.85
N CYS A 469 -4.17 -30.92 -18.44
CA CYS A 469 -5.26 -31.44 -17.61
C CYS A 469 -6.02 -32.59 -18.30
N GLU A 470 -6.22 -32.54 -19.62
CA GLU A 470 -6.85 -33.62 -20.37
C GLU A 470 -6.00 -34.89 -20.42
N GLN A 471 -4.68 -34.75 -20.60
CA GLN A 471 -3.75 -35.90 -20.63
C GLN A 471 -3.67 -36.63 -19.28
N VAL A 472 -3.76 -35.90 -18.17
CA VAL A 472 -3.79 -36.48 -16.80
C VAL A 472 -5.21 -36.98 -16.42
N GLY A 473 -6.22 -36.76 -17.28
CA GLY A 473 -7.61 -37.19 -17.04
C GLY A 473 -8.40 -36.27 -16.11
N ASN A 474 -7.90 -35.08 -15.80
CA ASN A 474 -8.59 -34.06 -15.00
C ASN A 474 -9.51 -33.18 -15.87
N ILE A 475 -10.51 -33.82 -16.48
CA ILE A 475 -11.43 -33.20 -17.44
C ILE A 475 -12.23 -32.05 -16.80
N LYS A 476 -12.57 -32.14 -15.51
CA LYS A 476 -13.29 -31.08 -14.79
C LYS A 476 -12.47 -29.78 -14.76
N GLN A 477 -11.17 -29.87 -14.49
CA GLN A 477 -10.29 -28.70 -14.49
C GLN A 477 -10.10 -28.15 -15.91
N ALA A 478 -9.93 -29.01 -16.91
CA ALA A 478 -9.85 -28.60 -18.32
C ALA A 478 -11.09 -27.84 -18.79
N GLU A 479 -12.29 -28.36 -18.53
CA GLU A 479 -13.56 -27.68 -18.85
C GLU A 479 -13.73 -26.37 -18.07
N TYR A 480 -13.33 -26.36 -16.81
CA TYR A 480 -13.35 -25.17 -15.99
C TYR A 480 -12.44 -24.08 -16.56
N ILE A 481 -11.24 -24.43 -17.04
CA ILE A 481 -10.34 -23.46 -17.68
C ILE A 481 -10.96 -22.96 -18.97
N ARG A 482 -11.43 -23.84 -19.87
CA ARG A 482 -12.07 -23.46 -21.15
C ARG A 482 -13.23 -22.47 -21.02
N ARG A 483 -14.03 -22.60 -19.95
CA ARG A 483 -15.24 -21.77 -19.76
C ARG A 483 -14.95 -20.43 -19.11
N ASN A 484 -13.90 -20.34 -18.30
CA ASN A 484 -13.65 -19.18 -17.43
C ASN A 484 -12.40 -18.37 -17.81
N TYR A 485 -11.64 -18.83 -18.79
CA TYR A 485 -10.44 -18.18 -19.32
C TYR A 485 -10.49 -18.10 -20.82
#